data_AF-A0A367JE43-F1
#
_entry.id   AF-A0A367JE43-F1
#
_cell.length_a   1.000
_cell.length_b   1.000
_cell.length_c   1.000
_cell.angle_alpha   90.00
_cell.angle_beta   90.00
_cell.angle_gamma   90.00
#
_symmetry.space_group_name_H-M   'P 1'
#
loop_
_entity.id
_entity.type
_entity.pdbx_description
1 polymer ?
#
loop_
_entity_poly.entity_id
_entity_poly.type
_entity_poly.pdbx_seq_one_letter_code
_entity_poly.pdbx_strand_id
1 'polypeptide(L)'
;MGSRQVCLGEFKSSDGDTNDILLPRVWRNPYDYSFDTFGKSLLHLFECASGEGWIRSLFTAMSIDANSNDIQPRFNWSSTAIFSSLYYVVFMFVASLCSIQLFIGVFLEIFKQRNGIASLTNTQRQFQDLQRQLSLIKPSRRAYRPPDGTLRATLYDLVIDKRGKFARFMAGVIMANVVVFATEHIELEI
;
A
#
# COMPACT_ATOMS: atom_id res chain seq x y z
N MET A 1 40.41 -6.47 10.57
CA MET A 1 39.09 -7.12 10.41
C MET A 1 38.85 -7.96 11.65
N GLY A 2 37.65 -7.92 12.23
CA GLY A 2 37.32 -8.78 13.38
C GLY A 2 37.03 -10.19 12.90
N SER A 3 37.86 -11.16 13.30
CA SER A 3 37.59 -12.58 13.09
C SER A 3 37.00 -13.18 14.37
N ARG A 4 36.33 -14.34 14.23
CA ARG A 4 35.77 -15.06 15.37
C ARG A 4 36.80 -15.34 16.47
N GLN A 5 38.04 -15.66 16.10
CA GLN A 5 39.14 -15.93 17.04
C GLN A 5 39.53 -14.71 17.87
N VAL A 6 39.31 -13.50 17.34
CA VAL A 6 39.62 -12.23 18.03
C VAL A 6 38.42 -11.73 18.85
N CYS A 7 37.27 -12.42 18.80
CA CYS A 7 36.08 -12.08 19.57
C CYS A 7 36.19 -12.63 21.01
N LEU A 8 37.16 -12.12 21.77
CA LEU A 8 37.45 -12.49 23.15
C LEU A 8 37.57 -11.25 24.05
N GLY A 9 37.28 -11.42 25.35
CA GLY A 9 37.36 -10.35 26.34
C GLY A 9 36.15 -9.42 26.33
N GLU A 10 36.35 -8.18 26.79
CA GLU A 10 35.27 -7.21 27.01
C GLU A 10 35.40 -5.99 26.08
N PHE A 11 34.32 -5.23 25.93
CA PHE A 11 34.29 -3.94 25.25
C PHE A 11 33.42 -2.95 26.00
N LYS A 12 33.71 -1.66 25.84
CA LYS A 12 32.89 -0.59 26.43
C LYS A 12 31.62 -0.41 25.60
N SER A 13 30.47 -0.35 26.28
CA SER A 13 29.19 0.01 25.65
C SER A 13 29.27 1.41 25.02
N SER A 14 28.66 1.57 23.85
CA SER A 14 28.56 2.86 23.14
C SER A 14 27.20 3.54 23.33
N ASP A 15 26.31 2.95 24.14
CA ASP A 15 24.97 3.49 24.37
C ASP A 15 25.01 4.58 25.45
N GLY A 16 24.43 5.74 25.12
CA GLY A 16 24.56 7.01 25.85
C GLY A 16 24.23 6.99 27.34
N ASP A 17 23.44 6.02 27.82
CA ASP A 17 23.05 5.87 29.23
C ASP A 17 24.00 4.94 30.04
N THR A 18 24.88 4.17 29.38
CA THR A 18 25.75 3.16 30.00
C THR A 18 27.22 3.29 29.58
N ASN A 19 27.69 4.52 29.37
CA ASN A 19 28.97 4.88 28.73
C ASN A 19 30.27 4.32 29.35
N ASP A 20 30.23 3.45 30.36
CA ASP A 20 31.42 2.81 30.93
C ASP A 20 31.21 1.37 31.43
N ILE A 21 30.07 0.73 31.11
CA ILE A 21 29.87 -0.68 31.47
C ILE A 21 30.64 -1.55 30.46
N LEU A 22 31.49 -2.44 30.99
CA LEU A 22 32.20 -3.46 30.22
C LEU A 22 31.24 -4.62 29.93
N LEU A 23 31.07 -4.91 28.65
CA LEU A 23 30.23 -6.01 28.16
C LEU A 23 31.12 -7.09 27.54
N PRO A 24 30.81 -8.38 27.75
CA PRO A 24 31.55 -9.46 27.13
C PRO A 24 31.32 -9.48 25.61
N ARG A 25 32.40 -9.67 24.85
CA ARG A 25 32.32 -9.91 23.41
C ARG A 25 31.79 -11.31 23.18
N VAL A 26 30.67 -11.42 22.46
CA VAL A 26 30.03 -12.70 22.13
C VAL A 26 29.87 -12.84 20.62
N TRP A 27 30.34 -13.97 20.08
CA TRP A 27 30.13 -14.32 18.68
C TRP A 27 28.77 -15.01 18.53
N ARG A 28 27.75 -14.28 18.08
CA ARG A 28 26.39 -14.79 17.92
C ARG A 28 25.69 -14.20 16.70
N ASN A 29 24.77 -14.97 16.14
CA ASN A 29 23.85 -14.50 15.10
C ASN A 29 22.85 -13.48 15.69
N PRO A 30 22.20 -12.66 14.83
CA PRO A 30 21.09 -11.83 15.26
C PRO A 30 20.04 -12.65 16.00
N TYR A 31 19.42 -12.06 17.03
CA TYR A 31 18.41 -12.74 17.84
C TYR A 31 17.14 -13.02 17.03
N ASP A 32 16.78 -12.09 16.15
CA ASP A 32 15.49 -12.07 15.45
C ASP A 32 15.43 -13.08 14.28
N TYR A 33 16.56 -13.44 13.67
CA TYR A 33 16.54 -14.26 12.46
C TYR A 33 17.82 -15.09 12.22
N SER A 34 17.67 -16.24 11.58
CA SER A 34 18.77 -17.15 11.21
C SER A 34 18.38 -18.02 10.01
N PHE A 35 19.35 -18.25 9.12
CA PHE A 35 19.24 -19.17 7.97
C PHE A 35 19.96 -20.51 8.22
N ASP A 36 20.36 -20.81 9.46
CA ASP A 36 21.19 -21.98 9.77
C ASP A 36 20.41 -23.31 9.69
N THR A 37 19.10 -23.26 9.89
CA THR A 37 18.21 -24.44 9.88
C THR A 37 16.94 -24.15 9.11
N PHE A 38 16.36 -25.18 8.49
CA PHE A 38 15.17 -25.05 7.66
C PHE A 38 13.96 -24.43 8.39
N GLY A 39 13.71 -24.82 9.64
CA GLY A 39 12.59 -24.27 10.40
C GLY A 39 12.75 -22.79 10.71
N LYS A 40 13.96 -22.36 11.09
CA LYS A 40 14.26 -20.95 11.36
C LYS A 40 14.22 -20.11 10.08
N SER A 41 14.73 -20.64 8.97
CA SER A 41 14.67 -19.92 7.68
C SER A 41 13.24 -19.78 7.20
N LEU A 42 12.40 -20.81 7.35
CA LEU A 42 10.98 -20.72 6.99
C LEU A 42 10.23 -19.69 7.86
N LEU A 43 10.45 -19.70 9.18
CA LEU A 43 9.87 -18.72 10.09
C LEU A 43 10.28 -17.29 9.71
N HIS A 44 11.57 -17.08 9.46
CA HIS A 44 12.08 -15.77 9.05
C HIS A 44 11.50 -15.29 7.71
N LEU A 45 11.34 -16.19 6.73
CA LEU A 45 10.70 -15.86 5.47
C LEU A 45 9.21 -15.54 5.63
N PHE A 46 8.53 -16.19 6.58
CA PHE A 46 7.15 -15.85 6.93
C PHE A 46 7.03 -14.46 7.57
N GLU A 47 7.94 -14.10 8.47
CA GLU A 47 8.04 -12.74 9.03
C GLU A 47 8.37 -11.70 7.95
N CYS A 48 9.29 -12.01 7.04
CA CYS A 48 9.57 -11.13 5.91
C CYS A 48 8.34 -10.94 5.02
N ALA A 49 7.56 -12.01 4.79
CA ALA A 49 6.34 -11.95 3.97
C ALA A 49 5.23 -11.08 4.58
N SER A 50 5.22 -10.85 5.90
CA SER A 50 4.30 -9.90 6.55
C SER A 50 4.73 -8.43 6.38
N GLY A 51 5.94 -8.18 5.84
CA GLY A 51 6.50 -6.84 5.67
C GLY A 51 7.31 -6.35 6.87
N GLU A 52 7.52 -7.18 7.90
CA GLU A 52 8.28 -6.83 9.09
C GLU A 52 9.72 -7.33 9.03
N GLY A 53 10.65 -6.57 9.61
CA GLY A 53 12.04 -7.02 9.84
C GLY A 53 12.92 -7.23 8.58
N TRP A 54 12.34 -7.29 7.38
CA TRP A 54 13.03 -7.68 6.15
C TRP A 54 14.17 -6.72 5.77
N ILE A 55 14.03 -5.41 6.02
CA ILE A 55 15.07 -4.42 5.73
C ILE A 55 16.33 -4.69 6.55
N ARG A 56 16.19 -5.04 7.84
CA ARG A 56 17.34 -5.35 8.71
C ARG A 56 18.05 -6.61 8.21
N SER A 57 17.28 -7.65 7.88
CA SER A 57 17.82 -8.88 7.32
C SER A 57 18.48 -8.70 5.96
N LEU A 58 17.92 -7.84 5.11
CA LEU A 58 18.49 -7.45 3.81
C LEU A 58 19.89 -6.85 3.99
N PHE A 59 20.02 -5.83 4.85
CA PHE A 59 21.32 -5.19 5.08
C PHE A 59 22.34 -6.15 5.70
N THR A 60 21.89 -7.03 6.61
CA THR A 60 22.76 -8.07 7.17
C THR A 60 23.21 -9.06 6.09
N ALA A 61 22.32 -9.52 5.21
CA ALA A 61 22.68 -10.36 4.07
C ALA A 61 23.66 -9.68 3.10
N MET A 62 23.51 -8.38 2.87
CA MET A 62 24.44 -7.58 2.03
C MET A 62 25.81 -7.36 2.68
N SER A 63 25.92 -7.56 4.00
CA SER A 63 27.16 -7.36 4.76
C SER A 63 28.00 -8.63 4.95
N ILE A 64 27.44 -9.79 4.54
CA ILE A 64 28.09 -11.09 4.64
C ILE A 64 28.75 -11.41 3.30
N ASP A 65 30.08 -11.50 3.28
CA ASP A 65 30.83 -11.94 2.10
C ASP A 65 30.82 -13.47 2.02
N ALA A 66 30.44 -14.00 0.85
CA ALA A 66 30.39 -15.44 0.59
C ALA A 66 31.77 -16.11 0.63
N ASN A 67 32.85 -15.34 0.42
CA ASN A 67 34.21 -15.86 0.36
C ASN A 67 34.94 -15.86 1.72
N SER A 68 34.34 -15.27 2.76
CA SER A 68 35.00 -15.10 4.04
C SER A 68 34.16 -15.63 5.21
N ASN A 69 34.40 -16.88 5.57
CA ASN A 69 33.80 -17.50 6.75
C ASN A 69 34.43 -16.96 8.04
N ASP A 70 33.65 -16.91 9.13
CA ASP A 70 34.09 -16.47 10.47
C ASP A 70 34.64 -15.03 10.57
N ILE A 71 34.27 -14.15 9.62
CA ILE A 71 34.58 -12.72 9.66
C ILE A 71 33.33 -11.92 10.04
N GLN A 72 33.52 -10.89 10.86
CA GLN A 72 32.44 -9.99 11.23
C GLN A 72 31.84 -9.32 9.98
N PRO A 73 30.50 -9.35 9.79
CA PRO A 73 29.86 -8.71 8.66
C PRO A 73 30.16 -7.21 8.62
N ARG A 74 30.49 -6.68 7.44
CA ARG A 74 30.73 -5.25 7.23
C ARG A 74 30.05 -4.81 5.96
N PHE A 75 29.22 -3.79 6.08
CA PHE A 75 28.53 -3.23 4.93
C PHE A 75 29.51 -2.48 4.02
N ASN A 76 29.51 -2.80 2.74
CA ASN A 76 30.34 -2.14 1.73
C ASN A 76 29.62 -2.11 0.38
N TRP A 77 29.43 -0.92 -0.18
CA TRP A 77 28.80 -0.67 -1.49
C TRP A 77 29.58 -1.18 -2.70
N SER A 78 30.85 -1.57 -2.53
CA SER A 78 31.67 -2.16 -3.61
C SER A 78 31.76 -3.69 -3.53
N SER A 79 31.15 -4.32 -2.52
CA SER A 79 31.27 -5.78 -2.32
C SER A 79 30.27 -6.55 -3.19
N THR A 80 30.68 -7.71 -3.68
CA THR A 80 29.82 -8.69 -4.38
C THR A 80 28.63 -9.16 -3.51
N ALA A 81 28.74 -9.03 -2.19
CA ALA A 81 27.66 -9.36 -1.25
C ALA A 81 26.36 -8.55 -1.49
N ILE A 82 26.44 -7.41 -2.18
CA ILE A 82 25.26 -6.60 -2.56
C ILE A 82 24.28 -7.38 -3.43
N PHE A 83 24.75 -8.33 -4.24
CA PHE A 83 23.87 -9.14 -5.08
C PHE A 83 22.89 -10.01 -4.27
N SER A 84 23.17 -10.29 -2.99
CA SER A 84 22.22 -10.94 -2.08
C SER A 84 20.94 -10.11 -1.86
N SER A 85 20.96 -8.80 -2.12
CA SER A 85 19.76 -7.95 -2.07
C SER A 85 18.70 -8.35 -3.09
N LEU A 86 19.12 -8.87 -4.25
CA LEU A 86 18.21 -9.24 -5.34
C LEU A 86 17.24 -10.35 -4.90
N TYR A 87 17.73 -11.32 -4.12
CA TYR A 87 16.91 -12.38 -3.55
C TYR A 87 15.75 -11.81 -2.73
N TYR A 88 16.03 -10.86 -1.82
CA TYR A 88 15.01 -10.25 -0.98
C TYR A 88 14.02 -9.42 -1.78
N VAL A 89 14.49 -8.61 -2.74
CA VAL A 89 13.60 -7.78 -3.57
C VAL A 89 12.63 -8.65 -4.36
N VAL A 90 13.13 -9.71 -5.01
CA VAL A 90 12.30 -10.64 -5.77
C VAL A 90 11.34 -11.41 -4.86
N PHE A 91 11.82 -11.88 -3.71
CA PHE A 91 10.99 -12.57 -2.72
C PHE A 91 9.86 -11.67 -2.21
N MET A 92 10.15 -10.43 -1.81
CA MET A 92 9.15 -9.46 -1.34
C MET A 92 8.13 -9.12 -2.42
N PHE A 93 8.57 -8.99 -3.68
CA PHE A 93 7.67 -8.77 -4.80
C PHE A 93 6.68 -9.94 -4.96
N VAL A 94 7.16 -11.18 -4.97
CA VAL A 94 6.30 -12.36 -5.09
C VAL A 94 5.39 -12.51 -3.86
N ALA A 95 5.93 -12.37 -2.65
CA ALA A 95 5.20 -12.51 -1.40
C ALA A 95 4.08 -11.46 -1.27
N SER A 96 4.33 -10.21 -1.67
CA SER A 96 3.30 -9.16 -1.67
C SER A 96 2.19 -9.44 -2.67
N LEU A 97 2.51 -9.89 -3.89
CA LEU A 97 1.50 -10.29 -4.88
C LEU A 97 0.65 -11.45 -4.37
N CYS A 98 1.28 -12.49 -3.80
CA CYS A 98 0.56 -13.62 -3.22
C CYS A 98 -0.33 -13.20 -2.05
N SER A 99 0.16 -12.36 -1.14
CA SER A 99 -0.62 -11.90 0.02
C SER A 99 -1.85 -11.10 -0.40
N ILE A 100 -1.68 -10.17 -1.36
CA ILE A 100 -2.79 -9.40 -1.92
C ILE A 100 -3.80 -10.30 -2.63
N GLN A 101 -3.33 -11.25 -3.45
CA GLN A 101 -4.20 -12.17 -4.17
C GLN A 101 -5.01 -13.09 -3.24
N LEU A 102 -4.38 -13.61 -2.18
CA LEU A 102 -5.06 -14.44 -1.19
C LEU A 102 -6.12 -13.63 -0.44
N PHE A 103 -5.79 -12.40 -0.02
CA PHE A 103 -6.74 -11.52 0.63
C PHE A 103 -7.94 -11.20 -0.27
N ILE A 104 -7.68 -10.76 -1.50
CA ILE A 104 -8.74 -10.45 -2.48
C ILE A 104 -9.58 -11.70 -2.79
N GLY A 105 -8.94 -12.86 -2.93
CA GLY A 105 -9.62 -14.13 -3.21
C GLY A 105 -10.63 -14.50 -2.12
N VAL A 106 -10.18 -14.50 -0.85
CA VAL A 106 -11.04 -14.78 0.31
C VAL A 106 -12.14 -13.72 0.44
N PHE A 107 -11.79 -12.44 0.30
CA PHE A 107 -12.75 -11.34 0.41
C PHE A 107 -13.85 -11.43 -0.65
N LEU A 108 -13.48 -11.67 -1.92
CA LEU A 108 -14.44 -11.81 -3.02
C LEU A 108 -15.35 -13.01 -2.83
N GLU A 109 -14.83 -14.12 -2.30
CA GLU A 109 -15.64 -15.30 -2.03
C GLU A 109 -16.67 -15.03 -0.94
N ILE A 110 -16.26 -14.41 0.19
CA ILE A 110 -17.17 -13.99 1.25
C ILE A 110 -18.23 -13.01 0.73
N PHE A 111 -17.82 -12.05 -0.12
CA PHE A 111 -18.75 -11.07 -0.70
C PHE A 111 -19.78 -11.74 -1.63
N LYS A 112 -19.35 -12.70 -2.46
CA LYS A 112 -20.25 -13.49 -3.31
C LYS A 112 -21.23 -14.31 -2.47
N GLN A 113 -20.77 -14.92 -1.38
CA GLN A 113 -21.61 -15.70 -0.48
C GLN A 113 -22.65 -14.84 0.25
N ARG A 114 -22.23 -13.70 0.84
CA ARG A 114 -23.13 -12.78 1.55
C ARG A 114 -24.22 -12.19 0.66
N ASN A 115 -23.90 -11.91 -0.61
CA ASN A 115 -24.86 -11.38 -1.56
C ASN A 115 -25.77 -12.47 -2.18
N GLY A 116 -25.55 -13.75 -1.86
CA GLY A 116 -26.32 -14.87 -2.41
C GLY A 116 -26.07 -15.14 -3.89
N ILE A 117 -25.04 -14.53 -4.48
CA ILE A 117 -24.70 -14.61 -5.91
C ILE A 117 -23.64 -15.67 -6.22
N ALA A 118 -23.15 -16.38 -5.21
CA ALA A 118 -22.19 -17.47 -5.38
C ALA A 118 -22.75 -18.66 -6.19
N SER A 119 -24.07 -18.91 -6.09
CA SER A 119 -24.74 -20.04 -6.80
C SER A 119 -25.33 -19.65 -8.16
N LEU A 120 -25.27 -18.38 -8.55
CA LEU A 120 -25.88 -17.87 -9.78
C LEU A 120 -24.91 -18.00 -10.96
N THR A 121 -25.44 -18.35 -12.14
CA THR A 121 -24.64 -18.30 -13.37
C THR A 121 -24.34 -16.86 -13.78
N ASN A 122 -23.30 -16.66 -14.61
CA ASN A 122 -22.93 -15.33 -15.09
C ASN A 122 -24.09 -14.61 -15.81
N THR A 123 -24.91 -15.34 -16.57
CA THR A 123 -26.06 -14.78 -17.29
C THR A 123 -27.20 -14.38 -16.37
N GLN A 124 -27.50 -15.20 -15.35
CA GLN A 124 -28.52 -14.88 -14.34
C GLN A 124 -28.13 -13.63 -13.53
N ARG A 125 -26.84 -13.50 -13.17
CA ARG A 125 -26.32 -12.32 -12.47
C ARG A 125 -26.48 -11.04 -13.29
N GLN A 126 -26.10 -11.09 -14.56
CA GLN A 126 -26.24 -9.95 -15.48
C GLN A 126 -27.71 -9.53 -15.63
N PHE A 127 -28.63 -10.49 -15.73
CA PHE A 127 -30.06 -10.20 -15.80
C PHE A 127 -30.59 -9.55 -14.52
N GLN A 128 -30.21 -10.06 -13.35
CA GLN A 128 -30.59 -9.47 -12.06
C GLN A 128 -30.03 -8.05 -11.89
N ASP A 129 -28.79 -7.81 -12.32
CA ASP A 129 -28.19 -6.47 -12.28
C ASP A 129 -28.91 -5.50 -13.23
N LEU A 130 -29.32 -5.96 -14.42
CA LEU A 130 -30.13 -5.18 -15.34
C LEU A 130 -31.51 -4.83 -14.74
N GLN A 131 -32.17 -5.79 -14.09
CA GLN A 131 -33.44 -5.52 -13.41
C GLN A 131 -33.29 -4.49 -12.29
N ARG A 132 -32.20 -4.57 -11.49
CA ARG A 132 -31.88 -3.56 -10.47
C ARG A 132 -31.62 -2.19 -11.09
N GLN A 133 -30.90 -2.11 -12.20
CA GLN A 133 -30.67 -0.84 -12.89
C GLN A 133 -31.99 -0.25 -13.41
N LEU A 134 -32.86 -1.08 -13.99
CA LEU A 134 -34.16 -0.64 -14.48
C LEU A 134 -35.08 -0.14 -13.36
N SER A 135 -35.05 -0.75 -12.16
CA SER A 135 -35.87 -0.30 -11.04
C SER A 135 -35.44 1.07 -10.48
N LEU A 136 -34.17 1.44 -10.68
CA LEU A 136 -33.64 2.75 -10.28
C LEU A 136 -33.98 3.86 -11.30
N ILE A 137 -34.28 3.49 -12.55
CA ILE A 137 -34.61 4.46 -13.59
C ILE A 137 -36.04 4.96 -13.39
N LYS A 138 -36.16 6.22 -12.94
CA LYS A 138 -37.43 6.94 -12.99
C LYS A 138 -37.65 7.48 -14.41
N PRO A 139 -38.88 7.45 -14.94
CA PRO A 139 -39.19 8.02 -16.24
C PRO A 139 -38.79 9.50 -16.25
N SER A 140 -38.08 9.93 -17.30
CA SER A 140 -37.63 11.32 -17.39
C SER A 140 -38.85 12.23 -17.45
N ARG A 141 -39.10 13.02 -16.40
CA ARG A 141 -40.06 14.12 -16.45
C ARG A 141 -39.46 15.22 -17.31
N ARG A 142 -39.72 15.18 -18.62
CA ARG A 142 -39.43 16.30 -19.51
C ARG A 142 -40.38 17.44 -19.13
N ALA A 143 -39.84 18.57 -18.70
CA ALA A 143 -40.66 19.76 -18.51
C ALA A 143 -41.24 20.19 -19.87
N TYR A 144 -42.54 20.49 -19.89
CA TYR A 144 -43.20 21.01 -21.08
C TYR A 144 -42.66 22.42 -21.36
N ARG A 145 -42.22 22.67 -22.61
CA ARG A 145 -41.73 23.98 -23.01
C ARG A 145 -42.90 24.98 -22.97
N PRO A 146 -42.78 26.11 -22.26
CA PRO A 146 -43.84 27.12 -22.25
C PRO A 146 -44.05 27.72 -23.65
N PRO A 147 -45.26 28.24 -23.95
CA PRO A 147 -45.59 28.77 -25.28
C PRO A 147 -44.69 29.93 -25.71
N ASP A 148 -44.41 29.98 -27.00
CA ASP A 148 -43.53 30.97 -27.64
C ASP A 148 -44.05 32.40 -27.45
N GLY A 149 -43.13 33.36 -27.28
CA GLY A 149 -43.44 34.79 -27.15
C GLY A 149 -43.42 35.34 -25.72
N THR A 150 -43.20 34.50 -24.71
CA THR A 150 -43.02 34.94 -23.31
C THR A 150 -41.54 35.01 -22.93
N LEU A 151 -41.17 35.97 -22.08
CA LEU A 151 -39.83 36.01 -21.43
C LEU A 151 -39.50 34.69 -20.71
N ARG A 152 -40.53 33.95 -20.30
CA ARG A 152 -40.42 32.63 -19.68
C ARG A 152 -39.87 31.56 -20.64
N ALA A 153 -40.18 31.62 -21.94
CA ALA A 153 -39.66 30.69 -22.93
C ALA A 153 -38.18 30.96 -23.26
N THR A 154 -37.78 32.23 -23.37
CA THR A 154 -36.38 32.60 -23.61
C THR A 154 -35.47 32.29 -22.43
N LEU A 155 -35.94 32.52 -21.19
CA LEU A 155 -35.23 32.10 -19.97
C LEU A 155 -35.14 30.58 -19.84
N TYR A 156 -36.20 29.85 -20.22
CA TYR A 156 -36.21 28.39 -20.22
C TYR A 156 -35.16 27.82 -21.18
N ASP A 157 -35.11 28.32 -22.41
CA ASP A 157 -34.15 27.88 -23.43
C ASP A 157 -32.70 28.24 -23.06
N LEU A 158 -32.48 29.38 -22.39
CA LEU A 158 -31.15 29.79 -21.90
C LEU A 158 -30.63 28.91 -20.76
N VAL A 159 -31.50 28.48 -19.84
CA VAL A 159 -31.13 27.72 -18.64
C VAL A 159 -31.05 26.21 -18.90
N ILE A 160 -31.88 25.68 -19.80
CA ILE A 160 -31.97 24.23 -20.01
C ILE A 160 -30.86 23.65 -20.88
N ASP A 161 -30.17 24.49 -21.66
CA ASP A 161 -29.03 24.05 -22.47
C ASP A 161 -27.83 23.70 -21.58
N LYS A 162 -27.57 22.39 -21.44
CA LYS A 162 -26.49 21.84 -20.61
C LYS A 162 -25.09 22.27 -21.06
N ARG A 163 -24.90 22.67 -22.32
CA ARG A 163 -23.61 23.20 -22.83
C ARG A 163 -23.66 24.72 -23.07
N GLY A 164 -24.76 25.35 -22.68
CA GLY A 164 -24.99 26.78 -22.83
C GLY A 164 -24.01 27.63 -22.04
N LYS A 165 -24.10 28.95 -22.25
CA LYS A 165 -23.27 29.94 -21.55
C LYS A 165 -23.55 29.95 -20.04
N PHE A 166 -24.81 29.73 -19.65
CA PHE A 166 -25.25 29.70 -18.24
C PHE A 166 -24.63 28.53 -17.46
N ALA A 167 -24.64 27.32 -18.01
CA ALA A 167 -24.05 26.14 -17.38
C ALA A 167 -22.53 26.31 -17.17
N ARG A 168 -21.82 26.88 -18.15
CA ARG A 168 -20.38 27.18 -18.04
C ARG A 168 -20.08 28.25 -16.99
N PHE A 169 -20.91 29.29 -16.90
CA PHE A 169 -20.80 30.30 -15.84
C PHE A 169 -20.98 29.68 -14.45
N MET A 170 -22.06 28.91 -14.24
CA MET A 170 -22.31 28.23 -12.96
C MET A 170 -21.20 27.24 -12.59
N ALA A 171 -20.66 26.49 -13.56
CA ALA A 171 -19.51 25.61 -13.32
C ALA A 171 -18.27 26.40 -12.87
N GLY A 172 -18.03 27.58 -13.45
CA GLY A 172 -16.95 28.48 -13.03
C GLY A 172 -17.12 28.97 -11.58
N VAL A 173 -18.34 29.34 -11.19
CA VAL A 173 -18.64 29.74 -9.80
C VAL A 173 -18.43 28.58 -8.82
N ILE A 174 -18.86 27.37 -9.18
CA ILE A 174 -18.63 26.17 -8.34
C ILE A 174 -17.14 25.88 -8.20
N MET A 175 -16.38 25.96 -9.30
CA MET A 175 -14.92 25.79 -9.27
C MET A 175 -14.25 26.84 -8.38
N ALA A 176 -14.67 28.11 -8.47
CA ALA A 176 -14.16 29.16 -7.60
C ALA A 176 -14.44 28.87 -6.12
N ASN A 177 -15.64 28.40 -5.78
CA ASN A 177 -15.97 27.97 -4.42
C ASN A 177 -15.08 26.80 -3.94
N VAL A 178 -14.81 25.80 -4.79
CA VAL A 178 -13.90 24.69 -4.43
C VAL A 178 -12.48 25.20 -4.20
N VAL A 179 -12.00 26.15 -5.00
CA VAL A 179 -10.69 26.78 -4.79
C VAL A 179 -10.66 27.54 -3.46
N VAL A 180 -11.70 28.30 -3.12
CA VAL A 180 -11.82 28.99 -1.82
C VAL A 180 -11.74 28.00 -0.67
N PHE A 181 -12.50 26.90 -0.73
CA PHE A 181 -12.43 25.82 0.27
C PHE A 181 -11.05 25.15 0.34
N ALA A 182 -10.35 24.99 -0.79
CA ALA A 182 -9.01 24.44 -0.81
C ALA A 182 -7.94 25.41 -0.24
N THR A 183 -8.21 26.72 -0.28
CA THR A 183 -7.30 27.76 0.23
C THR A 183 -7.56 28.14 1.69
N GLU A 184 -8.68 27.73 2.30
CA GLU A 184 -8.84 27.86 3.75
C GLU A 184 -7.82 26.95 4.45
N HIS A 185 -6.72 27.57 4.89
CA HIS A 185 -5.73 26.96 5.74
C HIS A 185 -6.24 27.02 7.19
N ILE A 186 -6.11 25.92 7.92
CA ILE A 186 -6.45 25.80 9.32
C ILE A 186 -5.55 26.76 10.14
N GLU A 187 -6.05 27.95 10.46
CA GLU A 187 -5.64 28.77 11.61
C GLU A 187 -6.67 28.56 12.73
N LEU A 188 -6.74 27.34 13.27
CA LEU A 188 -7.40 27.10 14.55
C LEU A 188 -6.56 26.09 15.33
N GLU A 189 -5.49 26.59 15.96
CA GLU A 189 -5.01 26.22 17.29
C GLU A 189 -3.79 27.10 17.64
N ILE A 190 -4.07 28.27 18.23
CA ILE A 190 -3.26 28.83 19.32
C ILE A 190 -3.81 28.21 20.60
#